data_AF-A0A2S6UQ88-F1
#
_entry.id   AF-A0A2S6UQ88-F1
#
_cell.length_a   1.000
_cell.length_b   1.000
_cell.length_c   1.000
_cell.angle_alpha   90.00
_cell.angle_beta   90.00
_cell.angle_gamma   90.00
#
_symmetry.space_group_name_H-M   'P 1'
#
loop_
_entity.id
_entity.type
_entity.pdbx_description
1 polymer ?
#
loop_
_entity_poly.entity_id
_entity_poly.type
_entity_poly.pdbx_seq_one_letter_code
_entity_poly.pdbx_strand_id
1 'polypeptide(L)'
;LIAEIRRDEEGNRAKERFFSPRDKNGNWDLNDQPPEFWGHYNSIIQPDSHIRIHPLLEWTEIDIWNYIKRENIPVVSLYFSNNGKRYRSLGDKDITNPIDSDASNIDEIIRELEKTRISERSGRAMDHEAEDAFERLRTDGYL
;
A
#
# COMPACT_ATOMS: atom_id res chain seq x y z
N LEU A 1 14.81 0.53 -5.56
CA LEU A 1 13.72 -0.46 -5.62
C LEU A 1 12.42 0.28 -5.91
N ILE A 2 11.56 -0.26 -6.78
CA ILE A 2 10.20 0.25 -6.93
C ILE A 2 9.33 -0.57 -5.98
N ALA A 3 8.58 0.10 -5.13
CA ALA A 3 7.63 -0.52 -4.22
C ALA A 3 6.25 0.13 -4.44
N GLU A 4 5.21 -0.69 -4.41
CA GLU A 4 3.84 -0.24 -4.63
C GLU A 4 3.17 -0.06 -3.28
N ILE A 5 3.44 1.09 -2.65
CA ILE A 5 2.82 1.55 -1.41
C ILE A 5 2.01 2.79 -1.74
N ARG A 6 0.80 2.88 -1.18
CA ARG A 6 -0.09 4.04 -1.32
C ARG A 6 -0.51 4.55 0.05
N ARG A 7 -0.73 5.86 0.17
CA ARG A 7 -1.10 6.48 1.45
C ARG A 7 -2.49 6.07 1.92
N ASP A 8 -3.38 5.69 1.00
CA ASP A 8 -4.77 5.35 1.31
C ASP A 8 -4.96 3.90 1.77
N GLU A 9 -3.97 3.03 1.54
CA GLU A 9 -4.05 1.61 1.87
C GLU A 9 -4.30 1.38 3.37
N GLU A 10 -3.67 2.21 4.22
CA GLU A 10 -3.72 2.11 5.68
C GLU A 10 -3.26 3.43 6.33
N GLY A 11 -3.81 3.77 7.50
CA GLY A 11 -3.57 5.06 8.15
C GLY A 11 -2.11 5.35 8.50
N ASN A 12 -1.32 4.33 8.83
CA ASN A 12 0.12 4.43 9.13
C ASN A 12 0.96 4.86 7.90
N ARG A 13 0.54 4.48 6.68
CA ARG A 13 1.20 4.81 5.40
C ARG A 13 1.01 6.26 5.00
N ALA A 14 0.17 7.03 5.70
CA ALA A 14 -0.04 8.44 5.44
C ALA A 14 1.24 9.28 5.53
N LYS A 15 2.26 8.82 6.28
CA LYS A 15 3.57 9.48 6.42
C LYS A 15 4.64 8.93 5.45
N GLU A 16 4.27 8.12 4.47
CA GLU A 16 5.22 7.65 3.46
C GLU A 16 5.63 8.76 2.48
N ARG A 17 6.74 8.53 1.78
CA ARG A 17 7.37 9.49 0.86
C ARG A 17 7.56 8.86 -0.51
N PHE A 18 7.63 9.68 -1.57
CA PHE A 18 7.87 9.16 -2.91
C PHE A 18 9.25 8.52 -3.00
N PHE A 19 10.26 9.14 -2.40
CA PHE A 19 11.63 8.67 -2.29
C PHE A 19 11.92 8.38 -0.83
N SER A 20 12.09 7.10 -0.52
CA SER A 20 12.30 6.61 0.84
C SER A 20 13.69 5.98 0.91
N PRO A 21 14.74 6.76 1.26
CA PRO A 21 16.10 6.25 1.38
C PRO A 21 16.19 5.23 2.52
N ARG A 22 17.12 4.28 2.37
CA ARG A 22 17.44 3.22 3.32
C ARG A 22 18.94 3.13 3.47
N ASP A 23 19.40 2.91 4.70
CA ASP A 23 20.81 2.70 4.99
C ASP A 23 21.31 1.36 4.40
N LYS A 24 22.60 1.06 4.59
CA LYS A 24 23.22 -0.20 4.14
C LYS A 24 22.61 -1.47 4.74
N ASN A 25 21.98 -1.37 5.90
CA ASN A 25 21.31 -2.47 6.58
C ASN A 25 19.83 -2.56 6.19
N GLY A 26 19.31 -1.59 5.43
CA GLY A 26 17.91 -1.49 5.07
C GLY A 26 17.05 -0.74 6.09
N ASN A 27 17.64 -0.11 7.11
CA ASN A 27 16.91 0.69 8.09
C ASN A 27 16.48 2.04 7.50
N TRP A 28 15.38 2.56 8.01
CA TRP A 28 14.89 3.90 7.67
C TRP A 28 15.28 4.89 8.78
N ASP A 29 16.00 5.97 8.41
CA ASP A 29 16.35 7.04 9.33
C ASP A 29 15.41 8.23 9.15
N LEU A 30 14.71 8.61 10.22
CA LEU A 30 13.81 9.76 10.25
C LEU A 30 14.51 11.09 9.92
N ASN A 31 15.78 11.23 10.30
CA ASN A 31 16.53 12.47 10.10
C ASN A 31 17.03 12.60 8.66
N ASP A 32 17.22 11.49 7.96
CA ASP A 32 17.74 11.45 6.59
C ASP A 32 16.61 11.36 5.55
N GLN A 33 15.60 12.23 5.70
CA GLN A 33 14.41 12.27 4.84
C GLN A 33 14.32 13.62 4.11
N PRO A 34 14.94 13.75 2.93
CA PRO A 34 15.00 15.01 2.20
C PRO A 34 13.60 15.51 1.83
N PRO A 35 13.34 16.83 1.90
CA PRO A 35 12.03 17.38 1.56
C PRO A 35 11.70 17.17 0.08
N GLU A 36 10.44 16.88 -0.21
CA GLU A 36 9.91 16.66 -1.56
C GLU A 36 8.99 17.84 -1.89
N PHE A 37 9.50 18.82 -2.63
CA PHE A 37 8.72 20.00 -2.99
C PHE A 37 8.44 20.05 -4.48
N TRP A 38 7.19 20.34 -4.88
CA TRP A 38 6.78 20.58 -6.27
C TRP A 38 7.19 19.48 -7.27
N GLY A 39 7.25 18.21 -6.84
CA GLY A 39 7.68 17.10 -7.68
C GLY A 39 9.21 17.07 -7.94
N HIS A 40 9.99 17.85 -7.19
CA HIS A 40 11.43 17.72 -7.13
C HIS A 40 11.81 16.74 -6.02
N TYR A 41 12.60 15.74 -6.39
CA TYR A 41 13.02 14.66 -5.50
C TYR A 41 14.54 14.62 -5.43
N ASN A 42 15.06 14.30 -4.24
CA ASN A 42 16.48 14.07 -4.05
C ASN A 42 16.80 12.59 -4.32
N SER A 43 17.63 12.33 -5.33
CA SER A 43 18.08 10.99 -5.70
C SER A 43 19.54 10.73 -5.33
N ILE A 44 20.15 11.56 -4.49
CA ILE A 44 21.53 11.37 -4.03
C ILE A 44 21.54 10.20 -3.03
N ILE A 45 22.35 9.18 -3.32
CA ILE A 45 22.47 7.95 -2.53
C ILE A 45 23.90 7.88 -2.00
N GLN A 46 24.07 7.48 -0.75
CA GLN A 46 25.39 7.18 -0.19
C GLN A 46 25.88 5.83 -0.72
N PRO A 47 27.20 5.58 -0.78
CA PRO A 47 27.72 4.26 -1.14
C PRO A 47 27.11 3.16 -0.26
N ASP A 48 26.74 2.04 -0.86
CA ASP A 48 26.10 0.88 -0.23
C ASP A 48 24.70 1.11 0.35
N SER A 49 24.02 2.22 0.00
CA SER A 49 22.63 2.49 0.40
C SER A 49 21.66 2.35 -0.78
N HIS A 50 20.36 2.31 -0.51
CA HIS A 50 19.34 2.20 -1.58
C HIS A 50 18.13 3.10 -1.33
N ILE A 51 17.42 3.45 -2.39
CA ILE A 51 16.16 4.19 -2.31
C ILE A 51 15.01 3.28 -2.73
N ARG A 52 13.91 3.32 -1.95
CA ARG A 52 12.60 2.80 -2.36
C ARG A 52 11.78 3.93 -2.96
N ILE A 53 11.21 3.69 -4.13
CA ILE A 53 10.42 4.66 -4.88
C ILE A 53 8.98 4.15 -4.93
N HIS A 54 8.02 5.03 -4.63
CA HIS A 54 6.59 4.74 -4.59
C HIS A 54 5.84 5.57 -5.64
N PRO A 55 5.77 5.14 -6.91
CA PRO A 55 5.20 5.94 -7.99
C PRO A 55 3.70 6.21 -7.84
N LEU A 56 2.99 5.29 -7.19
CA LEU A 56 1.54 5.33 -7.01
C LEU A 56 1.13 5.91 -5.66
N LEU A 57 2.05 6.55 -4.92
CA LEU A 57 1.83 6.93 -3.52
C LEU A 57 0.53 7.74 -3.28
N GLU A 58 0.15 8.58 -4.23
CA GLU A 58 -1.04 9.44 -4.18
C GLU A 58 -2.29 8.81 -4.79
N TRP A 59 -2.18 7.65 -5.44
CA TRP A 59 -3.33 6.97 -6.02
C TRP A 59 -4.19 6.35 -4.93
N THR A 60 -5.50 6.42 -5.12
CA THR A 60 -6.47 5.73 -4.27
C THR A 60 -6.80 4.34 -4.81
N GLU A 61 -7.42 3.48 -4.00
CA GLU A 61 -7.86 2.15 -4.42
C GLU A 61 -8.83 2.24 -5.59
N ILE A 62 -9.69 3.26 -5.59
CA ILE A 62 -10.60 3.56 -6.70
C ILE A 62 -9.83 3.90 -7.98
N ASP A 63 -8.75 4.67 -7.89
CA ASP A 63 -7.91 5.01 -9.06
C ASP A 63 -7.27 3.75 -9.65
N ILE A 64 -6.78 2.84 -8.80
CA ILE A 64 -6.21 1.57 -9.22
C ILE A 64 -7.24 0.73 -9.98
N TRP A 65 -8.45 0.55 -9.43
CA TRP A 65 -9.50 -0.23 -10.11
C TRP A 65 -9.99 0.41 -11.40
N ASN A 66 -10.11 1.74 -11.44
CA ASN A 66 -10.45 2.46 -12.68
C ASN A 66 -9.37 2.27 -13.74
N TYR A 67 -8.09 2.29 -13.35
CA TYR A 67 -6.98 2.07 -14.26
C TYR A 67 -6.94 0.64 -14.78
N ILE A 68 -7.11 -0.36 -13.90
CA ILE A 68 -7.24 -1.78 -14.28
C ILE A 68 -8.37 -1.96 -15.31
N LYS A 69 -9.52 -1.34 -15.07
CA LYS A 69 -10.66 -1.37 -15.99
C LYS A 69 -10.31 -0.75 -17.34
N ARG A 70 -9.69 0.44 -17.33
CA ARG A 70 -9.35 1.20 -18.54
C ARG A 70 -8.33 0.47 -19.41
N GLU A 71 -7.29 -0.08 -18.80
CA GLU A 71 -6.20 -0.76 -19.48
C GLU A 71 -6.46 -2.27 -19.68
N ASN A 72 -7.60 -2.78 -19.20
CA ASN A 72 -7.98 -4.19 -19.26
C ASN A 72 -6.91 -5.13 -18.68
N ILE A 73 -6.42 -4.80 -17.49
CA ILE A 73 -5.36 -5.55 -16.80
C ILE A 73 -5.97 -6.82 -16.17
N PRO A 74 -5.39 -8.01 -16.38
CA PRO A 74 -5.83 -9.23 -15.72
C PRO A 74 -5.68 -9.14 -14.20
N VAL A 75 -6.70 -9.61 -13.47
CA VAL A 75 -6.74 -9.58 -11.99
C VAL A 75 -6.91 -10.98 -11.42
N VAL A 76 -6.31 -11.23 -10.26
CA VAL A 76 -6.47 -12.48 -9.51
C VAL A 76 -7.92 -12.64 -9.07
N SER A 77 -8.48 -13.85 -9.25
CA SER A 77 -9.89 -14.12 -8.98
C SER A 77 -10.31 -13.92 -7.52
N LEU A 78 -9.36 -13.92 -6.57
CA LEU A 78 -9.59 -13.69 -5.14
C LEU A 78 -10.12 -12.28 -4.83
N TYR A 79 -9.94 -11.32 -5.73
CA TYR A 79 -10.52 -9.98 -5.57
C TYR A 79 -12.01 -9.92 -5.85
N PHE A 80 -12.59 -10.94 -6.48
CA PHE A 80 -14.01 -11.03 -6.74
C PHE A 80 -14.73 -11.88 -5.69
N SER A 81 -16.02 -11.61 -5.51
CA SER A 81 -16.84 -12.33 -4.55
C SER A 81 -16.93 -13.81 -4.88
N ASN A 82 -16.71 -14.62 -3.85
CA ASN A 82 -16.98 -16.04 -3.82
C ASN A 82 -17.73 -16.36 -2.53
N ASN A 83 -18.99 -16.77 -2.66
CA ASN A 83 -19.90 -17.02 -1.53
C ASN A 83 -20.04 -15.80 -0.59
N GLY A 84 -20.21 -14.60 -1.17
CA GLY A 84 -20.46 -13.35 -0.43
C GLY A 84 -19.22 -12.74 0.21
N LYS A 85 -18.01 -13.19 -0.18
CA LYS A 85 -16.74 -12.70 0.38
C LYS A 85 -15.68 -12.48 -0.70
N ARG A 86 -14.86 -11.43 -0.54
CA ARG A 86 -13.71 -11.14 -1.42
C ARG A 86 -12.51 -10.64 -0.64
N TYR A 87 -11.33 -10.69 -1.25
CA TYR A 87 -10.13 -10.05 -0.70
C TYR A 87 -9.95 -8.63 -1.22
N ARG A 88 -9.46 -7.73 -0.37
CA ARG A 88 -9.05 -6.36 -0.75
C ARG A 88 -7.54 -6.17 -0.72
N SER A 89 -6.83 -6.89 0.13
CA SER A 89 -5.38 -7.00 0.12
C SER A 89 -5.00 -8.49 0.16
N LEU A 90 -3.89 -8.85 -0.50
CA LEU A 90 -3.40 -10.23 -0.59
C LEU A 90 -1.98 -10.35 -0.03
N GLY A 91 -1.74 -11.41 0.73
CA GLY A 91 -0.41 -11.94 1.04
C GLY A 91 -0.57 -13.32 1.65
N ASP A 92 0.13 -13.63 2.74
CA ASP A 92 0.11 -14.99 3.28
C ASP A 92 -1.30 -15.40 3.75
N LYS A 93 -1.68 -16.62 3.36
CA LYS A 93 -3.01 -17.19 3.55
C LYS A 93 -3.46 -17.19 5.01
N ASP A 94 -2.54 -17.46 5.94
CA ASP A 94 -2.88 -17.67 7.34
C ASP A 94 -3.15 -16.35 8.09
N ILE A 95 -2.79 -15.20 7.49
CA ILE A 95 -2.89 -13.87 8.11
C ILE A 95 -3.63 -12.85 7.23
N THR A 96 -4.31 -13.32 6.18
CA THR A 96 -5.07 -12.46 5.26
C THR A 96 -6.52 -12.95 5.22
N ASN A 97 -7.44 -12.12 5.70
CA ASN A 97 -8.86 -12.45 5.81
C ASN A 97 -9.68 -11.72 4.73
N PRO A 98 -10.70 -12.37 4.15
CA PRO A 98 -11.61 -11.72 3.23
C PRO A 98 -12.59 -10.80 3.97
N ILE A 99 -13.18 -9.87 3.22
CA ILE A 99 -14.29 -9.03 3.67
C ILE A 99 -15.61 -9.54 3.09
N ASP A 100 -16.72 -9.22 3.75
CA ASP A 100 -18.05 -9.48 3.20
C ASP A 100 -18.30 -8.53 2.01
N SER A 101 -18.63 -9.09 0.85
CA SER A 101 -18.84 -8.37 -0.39
C SER A 101 -19.47 -9.28 -1.45
N ASP A 102 -20.46 -8.77 -2.17
CA ASP A 102 -21.08 -9.44 -3.31
C ASP A 102 -20.46 -9.03 -4.67
N ALA A 103 -19.41 -8.20 -4.67
CA ALA A 103 -18.83 -7.65 -5.88
C ALA A 103 -18.11 -8.72 -6.72
N SER A 104 -18.73 -9.11 -7.84
CA SER A 104 -18.30 -10.20 -8.73
C SER A 104 -17.52 -9.74 -9.96
N ASN A 105 -17.43 -8.43 -10.18
CA ASN A 105 -16.72 -7.81 -11.30
C ASN A 105 -16.16 -6.43 -10.92
N ILE A 106 -15.33 -5.85 -11.80
CA ILE A 106 -14.63 -4.58 -11.54
C ILE A 106 -15.61 -3.42 -11.31
N ASP A 107 -16.71 -3.35 -12.07
CA ASP A 107 -17.71 -2.29 -11.93
C ASP A 107 -18.40 -2.32 -10.56
N GLU A 108 -18.70 -3.52 -10.06
CA GLU A 108 -19.26 -3.71 -8.73
C GLU A 108 -18.26 -3.36 -7.62
N ILE A 109 -16.97 -3.71 -7.80
CA ILE A 109 -15.92 -3.31 -6.86
C ILE A 109 -15.82 -1.79 -6.78
N ILE A 110 -15.77 -1.08 -7.90
CA ILE A 110 -15.68 0.39 -7.92
C ILE A 110 -16.87 1.02 -7.18
N ARG A 111 -18.10 0.58 -7.47
CA ARG A 111 -19.32 1.08 -6.80
C ARG A 111 -19.35 0.80 -5.29
N GLU A 112 -18.79 -0.32 -4.87
CA GLU A 112 -18.64 -0.65 -3.45
C GLU A 112 -17.63 0.29 -2.78
N LEU A 113 -16.48 0.52 -3.41
CA LEU A 113 -15.41 1.35 -2.87
C LEU A 113 -15.82 2.82 -2.72
N GLU A 114 -16.64 3.36 -3.62
CA GLU A 114 -17.21 4.72 -3.51
C GLU A 114 -17.95 4.97 -2.19
N LYS A 115 -18.43 3.91 -1.52
CA LYS A 115 -19.19 3.99 -0.26
C LYS A 115 -18.41 3.46 0.94
N THR A 116 -17.29 2.80 0.72
CA THR A 116 -16.53 2.15 1.77
C THR A 116 -15.74 3.17 2.58
N ARG A 117 -15.63 2.94 3.89
CA ARG A 117 -14.80 3.74 4.80
C ARG A 117 -13.76 2.89 5.54
N ILE A 118 -13.64 1.64 5.13
CA ILE A 118 -12.74 0.66 5.72
C ILE A 118 -11.47 0.66 4.86
N SER A 119 -10.30 0.71 5.52
CA SER A 119 -9.00 0.58 4.84
C SER A 119 -8.94 -0.70 4.01
N GLU A 120 -8.24 -0.64 2.87
CA GLU A 120 -8.00 -1.80 2.01
C GLU A 120 -7.38 -2.98 2.76
N ARG A 121 -6.46 -2.66 3.68
CA ARG A 121 -5.66 -3.63 4.41
C ARG A 121 -6.32 -4.12 5.71
N SER A 122 -7.57 -3.77 5.98
CA SER A 122 -8.28 -4.17 7.21
C SER A 122 -8.34 -5.69 7.46
N GLY A 123 -8.24 -6.50 6.40
CA GLY A 123 -8.20 -7.96 6.48
C GLY A 123 -6.85 -8.56 6.88
N ARG A 124 -5.77 -7.75 6.95
CA ARG A 124 -4.43 -8.19 7.34
C ARG A 124 -4.33 -8.26 8.86
N ALA A 125 -4.05 -9.44 9.40
CA ALA A 125 -4.00 -9.65 10.85
C ALA A 125 -2.84 -8.88 11.53
N MET A 126 -1.72 -8.69 10.83
CA MET A 126 -0.54 -7.99 11.36
C MET A 126 -0.69 -6.47 11.44
N ASP A 127 -1.69 -5.91 10.76
CA ASP A 127 -1.90 -4.47 10.67
C ASP A 127 -2.69 -3.91 11.88
N HIS A 128 -3.12 -4.79 12.81
CA HIS A 128 -3.85 -4.42 14.05
C HIS A 128 -2.92 -4.20 15.26
N GLU A 129 -1.61 -4.09 15.05
CA GLU A 129 -0.66 -3.77 16.13
C GLU A 129 -0.79 -2.30 16.57
N ALA A 130 -0.27 -2.00 17.77
CA ALA A 130 -0.33 -0.68 18.36
C ALA A 130 0.26 0.39 17.42
N GLU A 131 -0.28 1.62 17.46
CA GLU A 131 0.08 2.73 16.56
C GLU A 131 1.60 3.03 16.54
N ASP A 132 2.32 2.64 17.59
CA ASP A 132 3.78 2.77 17.75
C ASP A 132 4.60 1.56 17.24
N ALA A 133 3.97 0.40 17.02
CA ALA A 133 4.63 -0.81 16.52
C ALA A 133 5.20 -0.57 15.10
N PHE A 134 4.48 0.17 14.26
CA PHE A 134 4.93 0.47 12.91
C PHE A 134 6.03 1.54 12.84
N GLU A 135 6.10 2.51 13.76
CA GLU A 135 7.26 3.42 13.81
C GLU A 135 8.54 2.67 14.24
N ARG A 136 8.41 1.64 15.10
CA ARG A 136 9.52 0.72 15.40
C ARG A 136 9.89 -0.12 14.19
N LEU A 137 8.91 -0.75 13.52
CA LEU A 137 9.16 -1.55 12.30
C LEU A 137 9.75 -0.72 11.15
N ARG A 138 9.41 0.57 11.05
CA ARG A 138 10.00 1.50 10.09
C ARG A 138 11.47 1.74 10.41
N THR A 139 11.78 2.00 11.68
CA THR A 139 13.17 2.13 12.17
C THR A 139 13.96 0.85 11.89
N ASP A 140 13.35 -0.31 12.11
CA ASP A 140 13.98 -1.63 11.95
C ASP A 140 14.02 -2.15 10.49
N GLY A 141 13.49 -1.37 9.52
CA GLY A 141 13.61 -1.65 8.08
C GLY A 141 12.62 -2.66 7.49
N TYR A 142 11.61 -3.09 8.24
CA TYR A 142 10.63 -4.13 7.84
C TYR A 142 9.45 -3.62 6.99
N LEU A 143 9.35 -2.30 6.77
CA LEU A 143 8.39 -1.67 5.87
C LEU A 143 9.05 -1.09 4.60
#